data_AF-A0A978S8F8-F1
#
_entry.id   AF-A0A978S8F8-F1
#
_cell.length_a   1.000
_cell.length_b   1.000
_cell.length_c   1.000
_cell.angle_alpha   90.00
_cell.angle_beta   90.00
_cell.angle_gamma   90.00
#
_symmetry.space_group_name_H-M   'P 1'
#
loop_
_entity.id
_entity.type
_entity.pdbx_description
1 polymer ?
#
loop_
_entity_poly.entity_id
_entity_poly.type
_entity_poly.pdbx_seq_one_letter_code
_entity_poly.pdbx_strand_id
1 'polypeptide(L)'
;MDDENIWQIVAEICRDEELSKNKLDSLRDRLSPWEPSVIQKRLESAGVIPEMYDHDSAEEKLYAKYCELLVSESFKKMGFRSDVIETTIDRADIWLEITGEGARSKAVGDVKAFRLSRTALNPKDYKIEALHKWREPEKADYAFIVAPHTQFPGDKSRLYQEAITYNVTLISFAHIELMLKTALERGISLDMYPLWNIGKTIPSGSSGNSYWSMIDTTVTEICNSTPDSIILYKDKYLKKIRHLANDQIKFGEERIADIRSMDREKLIDKVIAAEGINGKIQILRKYLA
;
A
#
# COMPACT_ATOMS: atom_id res chain seq x y z
N MET A 1 4.22 24.90 -2.26
CA MET A 1 3.76 24.05 -3.36
C MET A 1 2.52 23.36 -2.81
N ASP A 2 1.33 23.74 -3.28
CA ASP A 2 0.12 23.00 -2.94
C ASP A 2 0.36 21.56 -3.40
N ASP A 3 0.37 20.62 -2.45
CA ASP A 3 0.51 19.20 -2.76
C ASP A 3 -0.78 18.80 -3.49
N GLU A 4 -0.69 18.82 -4.81
CA GLU A 4 -1.75 18.47 -5.73
C GLU A 4 -2.31 17.09 -5.31
N ASN A 5 -3.64 16.99 -5.24
CA ASN A 5 -4.28 15.80 -4.70
C ASN A 5 -3.94 14.59 -5.58
N ILE A 6 -3.25 13.60 -5.01
CA ILE A 6 -2.84 12.40 -5.75
C ILE A 6 -4.01 11.67 -6.41
N TRP A 7 -5.22 11.73 -5.82
CA TRP A 7 -6.41 11.15 -6.43
C TRP A 7 -6.80 11.87 -7.73
N GLN A 8 -6.58 13.18 -7.82
CA GLN A 8 -6.83 13.94 -9.04
C GLN A 8 -5.76 13.64 -10.09
N ILE A 9 -4.47 13.62 -9.69
CA ILE A 9 -3.36 13.29 -10.58
C ILE A 9 -3.58 11.91 -11.24
N VAL A 10 -3.90 10.89 -10.44
CA VAL A 10 -4.15 9.53 -10.97
C VAL A 10 -5.35 9.51 -11.92
N ALA A 11 -6.44 10.20 -11.58
CA ALA A 11 -7.61 10.28 -12.45
C ALA A 11 -7.31 10.99 -13.78
N GLU A 12 -6.54 12.08 -13.76
CA GLU A 12 -6.12 12.81 -14.95
C GLU A 12 -5.26 11.94 -15.88
N ILE A 13 -4.23 11.28 -15.33
CA ILE A 13 -3.36 10.37 -16.10
C ILE A 13 -4.18 9.23 -16.71
N CYS A 14 -5.21 8.75 -16.01
CA CYS A 14 -6.02 7.66 -16.51
C CYS A 14 -6.99 8.06 -17.63
N ARG A 15 -7.46 9.32 -17.63
CA ARG A 15 -8.35 9.90 -18.65
C ARG A 15 -7.62 10.31 -19.92
N ASP A 16 -6.33 10.59 -19.83
CA ASP A 16 -5.51 10.94 -20.97
C ASP A 16 -5.23 9.70 -21.85
N GLU A 17 -5.87 9.65 -23.02
CA GLU A 17 -5.73 8.56 -23.98
C GLU A 17 -4.31 8.52 -24.60
N GLU A 18 -3.59 9.65 -24.66
CA GLU A 18 -2.22 9.70 -25.18
C GLU A 18 -1.23 9.04 -24.21
N LEU A 19 -1.50 9.10 -22.89
CA LEU A 19 -0.69 8.47 -21.84
C LEU A 19 -1.00 6.97 -21.65
N SER A 20 -1.96 6.41 -22.39
CA SER A 20 -2.49 5.05 -22.18
C SER A 20 -1.46 3.92 -22.23
N LYS A 21 -0.33 4.12 -22.92
CA LYS A 21 0.76 3.12 -23.03
C LYS A 21 1.83 3.21 -21.95
N ASN A 22 1.89 4.30 -21.18
CA ASN A 22 2.93 4.47 -20.17
C ASN A 22 2.49 5.28 -18.94
N LYS A 23 1.36 4.90 -18.35
CA LYS A 23 0.77 5.58 -17.19
C LYS A 23 1.69 5.59 -15.96
N LEU A 24 2.51 4.56 -15.77
CA LEU A 24 3.43 4.48 -14.64
C LEU A 24 4.58 5.49 -14.77
N ASP A 25 5.20 5.59 -15.94
CA ASP A 25 6.25 6.60 -16.15
C ASP A 25 5.68 8.00 -16.11
N SER A 26 4.48 8.22 -16.66
CA SER A 26 3.79 9.51 -16.56
C SER A 26 3.55 9.93 -15.11
N LEU A 27 3.17 8.97 -14.26
CA LEU A 27 3.03 9.18 -12.83
C LEU A 27 4.39 9.45 -12.18
N ARG A 28 5.42 8.67 -12.50
CA ARG A 28 6.79 8.85 -11.98
C ARG A 28 7.33 10.24 -12.30
N ASP A 29 7.12 10.71 -13.53
CA ASP A 29 7.55 12.03 -14.02
C ASP A 29 6.78 13.16 -13.34
N ARG A 30 5.45 13.06 -13.25
CA ARG A 30 4.62 14.11 -12.61
C ARG A 30 4.86 14.24 -11.12
N LEU A 31 5.24 13.16 -10.45
CA LEU A 31 5.55 13.16 -9.01
C LEU A 31 7.03 13.52 -8.73
N SER A 32 7.87 13.63 -9.75
CA SER A 32 9.27 14.03 -9.64
C SER A 32 9.42 15.57 -9.64
N PRO A 33 10.34 16.14 -8.84
CA PRO A 33 11.19 15.46 -7.86
C PRO A 33 10.40 15.04 -6.62
N TRP A 34 10.76 13.88 -6.07
CA TRP A 34 10.19 13.38 -4.82
C TRP A 34 10.79 14.11 -3.62
N GLU A 35 10.28 15.30 -3.31
CA GLU A 35 10.74 16.08 -2.16
C GLU A 35 10.41 15.37 -0.83
N PRO A 36 11.33 15.32 0.15
CA PRO A 36 11.11 14.58 1.40
C PRO A 36 9.85 15.00 2.17
N SER A 37 9.56 16.30 2.22
CA SER A 37 8.36 16.83 2.89
C SER A 37 7.06 16.41 2.18
N VAL A 38 7.09 16.27 0.86
CA VAL A 38 5.98 15.79 0.04
C VAL A 38 5.77 14.29 0.26
N ILE A 39 6.85 13.49 0.28
CA ILE A 39 6.77 12.06 0.60
C ILE A 39 6.14 11.85 1.98
N GLN A 40 6.60 12.57 3.01
CA GLN A 40 6.05 12.46 4.36
C GLN A 40 4.55 12.75 4.39
N LYS A 41 4.12 13.86 3.78
CA LYS A 41 2.70 14.22 3.70
C LYS A 41 1.86 13.17 2.97
N ARG A 42 2.40 12.58 1.91
CA ARG A 42 1.76 11.51 1.14
C ARG A 42 1.59 10.23 1.95
N LEU A 43 2.59 9.84 2.74
CA LEU A 43 2.54 8.66 3.62
C LEU A 43 1.40 8.75 4.64
N GLU A 44 1.02 9.95 5.10
CA GLU A 44 -0.09 10.15 6.05
C GLU A 44 -1.45 9.67 5.52
N SER A 45 -1.59 9.50 4.21
CA SER A 45 -2.83 9.12 3.52
C SER A 45 -2.69 7.92 2.57
N ALA A 46 -1.47 7.38 2.46
CA ALA A 46 -1.15 6.32 1.53
C ALA A 46 -1.94 5.05 1.79
N GLY A 47 -2.16 4.24 0.75
CA GLY A 47 -2.89 2.99 0.87
C GLY A 47 -4.41 3.13 1.07
N VAL A 48 -4.97 4.35 1.00
CA VAL A 48 -6.41 4.59 0.98
C VAL A 48 -6.88 4.82 -0.45
N ILE A 49 -7.47 3.80 -1.07
CA ILE A 49 -8.09 3.91 -2.40
C ILE A 49 -9.37 4.75 -2.26
N PRO A 50 -9.58 5.79 -3.07
CA PRO A 50 -10.78 6.61 -2.98
C PRO A 50 -12.02 5.90 -3.56
N GLU A 51 -13.18 6.08 -2.92
CA GLU A 51 -14.47 5.55 -3.40
C GLU A 51 -14.88 6.07 -4.79
N MET A 52 -14.29 7.16 -5.27
CA MET A 52 -14.58 7.71 -6.60
C MET A 52 -13.99 6.86 -7.74
N TYR A 53 -13.07 5.95 -7.45
CA TYR A 53 -12.57 5.01 -8.45
C TYR A 53 -13.47 3.79 -8.51
N ASP A 54 -13.89 3.44 -9.72
CA ASP A 54 -14.61 2.19 -9.95
C ASP A 54 -13.72 0.99 -9.58
N HIS A 55 -14.36 -0.10 -9.15
CA HIS A 55 -13.66 -1.35 -8.86
C HIS A 55 -12.95 -1.89 -10.11
N ASP A 56 -11.73 -2.40 -9.92
CA ASP A 56 -10.88 -2.95 -11.00
C ASP A 56 -10.51 -1.96 -12.13
N SER A 57 -10.77 -0.66 -11.93
CA SER A 57 -10.47 0.43 -12.86
C SER A 57 -8.97 0.64 -13.09
N ALA A 58 -8.62 1.41 -14.12
CA ALA A 58 -7.23 1.79 -14.36
C ALA A 58 -6.72 2.72 -13.25
N GLU A 59 -7.58 3.57 -12.71
CA GLU A 59 -7.33 4.48 -11.60
C GLU A 59 -6.98 3.73 -10.31
N GLU A 60 -7.75 2.69 -9.98
CA GLU A 60 -7.45 1.83 -8.82
C GLU A 60 -6.06 1.19 -8.94
N LYS A 61 -5.77 0.60 -10.11
CA LYS A 61 -4.49 -0.07 -10.39
C LYS A 61 -3.32 0.92 -10.37
N LEU A 62 -3.49 2.11 -10.96
CA LEU A 62 -2.45 3.13 -10.98
C LEU A 62 -2.22 3.72 -9.57
N TYR A 63 -3.26 3.83 -8.74
CA TYR A 63 -3.11 4.25 -7.35
C TYR A 63 -2.38 3.22 -6.48
N ALA A 64 -2.60 1.92 -6.72
CA ALA A 64 -1.80 0.87 -6.08
C ALA A 64 -0.32 1.02 -6.46
N LYS A 65 -0.02 1.20 -7.75
CA LYS A 65 1.34 1.46 -8.26
C LYS A 65 1.95 2.74 -7.70
N TYR A 66 1.16 3.79 -7.48
CA TYR A 66 1.59 4.99 -6.77
C TYR A 66 2.08 4.66 -5.35
N CYS A 67 1.37 3.82 -4.60
CA CYS A 67 1.78 3.43 -3.25
C CYS A 67 3.11 2.66 -3.27
N GLU A 68 3.31 1.79 -4.27
CA GLU A 68 4.58 1.09 -4.49
C GLU A 68 5.73 2.07 -4.75
N LEU A 69 5.54 3.03 -5.67
CA LEU A 69 6.50 4.10 -5.94
C LEU A 69 6.82 4.91 -4.67
N LEU A 70 5.79 5.34 -3.93
CA LEU A 70 5.95 6.12 -2.71
C LEU A 70 6.80 5.39 -1.66
N VAL A 71 6.58 4.08 -1.48
CA VAL A 71 7.37 3.25 -0.57
C VAL A 71 8.81 3.13 -1.05
N SER A 72 9.02 2.85 -2.35
CA SER A 72 10.37 2.74 -2.91
C SER A 72 11.14 4.06 -2.79
N GLU A 73 10.53 5.18 -3.13
CA GLU A 73 11.14 6.51 -2.99
C GLU A 73 11.40 6.87 -1.54
N SER A 74 10.55 6.44 -0.60
CA SER A 74 10.82 6.59 0.84
C SER A 74 12.11 5.87 1.24
N PHE A 75 12.31 4.62 0.80
CA PHE A 75 13.56 3.90 1.07
C PHE A 75 14.78 4.55 0.39
N LYS A 76 14.63 5.04 -0.86
CA LYS A 76 15.71 5.79 -1.53
C LYS A 76 16.11 7.02 -0.73
N LYS A 77 15.14 7.77 -0.19
CA LYS A 77 15.42 8.93 0.68
C LYS A 77 16.02 8.59 2.04
N MET A 78 15.81 7.37 2.53
CA MET A 78 16.52 6.85 3.70
C MET A 78 17.95 6.38 3.38
N GLY A 79 18.40 6.47 2.11
CA GLY A 79 19.75 6.09 1.69
C GLY A 79 19.90 4.63 1.22
N PHE A 80 18.79 3.91 1.04
CA PHE A 80 18.81 2.54 0.51
C PHE A 80 18.69 2.52 -1.02
N ARG A 81 19.09 1.41 -1.65
CA ARG A 81 18.74 1.15 -3.05
C ARG A 81 17.41 0.40 -3.07
N SER A 82 16.44 0.90 -3.84
CA SER A 82 15.13 0.27 -3.99
C SER A 82 14.58 0.60 -5.38
N ASP A 83 13.71 -0.24 -5.93
CA ASP A 83 12.86 0.14 -7.07
C ASP A 83 11.59 -0.70 -7.12
N VAL A 84 10.63 -0.25 -7.94
CA VAL A 84 9.43 -1.01 -8.29
C VAL A 84 9.77 -2.08 -9.34
N ILE A 85 9.15 -3.25 -9.21
CA ILE A 85 9.32 -4.38 -10.13
C ILE A 85 8.23 -4.28 -11.22
N GLU A 86 8.63 -4.06 -12.47
CA GLU A 86 7.72 -3.74 -13.59
C GLU A 86 7.05 -4.96 -14.25
N THR A 87 6.91 -6.09 -13.54
CA THR A 87 6.33 -7.34 -14.09
C THR A 87 4.98 -7.69 -13.49
N THR A 88 4.08 -8.28 -14.28
CA THR A 88 2.64 -8.30 -13.99
C THR A 88 2.09 -9.57 -13.34
N ILE A 89 2.86 -10.64 -13.18
CA ILE A 89 2.33 -11.92 -12.68
C ILE A 89 3.31 -12.58 -11.70
N ASP A 90 2.79 -12.99 -10.54
CA ASP A 90 3.45 -13.80 -9.51
C ASP A 90 4.82 -13.29 -9.06
N ARG A 91 4.92 -11.97 -8.85
CA ARG A 91 6.10 -11.31 -8.28
C ARG A 91 5.72 -10.29 -7.23
N ALA A 92 6.72 -9.94 -6.43
CA ALA A 92 6.66 -8.83 -5.49
C ALA A 92 6.58 -7.49 -6.22
N ASP A 93 6.12 -6.45 -5.52
CA ASP A 93 5.94 -5.11 -6.08
C ASP A 93 7.25 -4.31 -6.08
N ILE A 94 8.09 -4.48 -5.06
CA ILE A 94 9.32 -3.70 -4.87
C ILE A 94 10.48 -4.58 -4.46
N TRP A 95 11.70 -4.16 -4.80
CA TRP A 95 12.91 -4.67 -4.18
C TRP A 95 13.59 -3.58 -3.35
N LEU A 96 14.32 -4.02 -2.33
CA LEU A 96 15.08 -3.17 -1.42
C LEU A 96 16.40 -3.85 -1.11
N GLU A 97 17.51 -3.14 -1.28
CA GLU A 97 18.76 -3.54 -0.69
C GLU A 97 18.89 -2.99 0.72
N ILE A 98 19.21 -3.90 1.62
CA ILE A 98 19.40 -3.63 3.03
C ILE A 98 20.87 -3.83 3.36
N THR A 99 21.37 -2.99 4.24
CA THR A 99 22.73 -3.13 4.79
C THR A 99 22.57 -3.61 6.22
N GLY A 100 23.17 -4.75 6.56
CA GLY A 100 23.04 -5.38 7.88
C GLY A 100 24.19 -6.35 8.13
N GLU A 101 24.67 -6.42 9.38
CA GLU A 101 25.75 -7.33 9.81
C GLU A 101 27.03 -7.28 8.95
N GLY A 102 27.33 -6.13 8.31
CA GLY A 102 28.51 -5.98 7.45
C GLY A 102 28.37 -6.60 6.04
N ALA A 103 27.19 -7.10 5.68
CA ALA A 103 26.87 -7.61 4.35
C ALA A 103 25.70 -6.84 3.69
N ARG A 104 25.61 -6.91 2.36
CA ARG A 104 24.44 -6.47 1.61
C ARG A 104 23.49 -7.65 1.46
N SER A 105 22.25 -7.45 1.88
CA SER A 105 21.15 -8.39 1.68
C SER A 105 20.07 -7.74 0.82
N LYS A 106 19.18 -8.56 0.26
CA LYS A 106 18.04 -8.10 -0.53
C LYS A 106 16.73 -8.48 0.15
N ALA A 107 15.77 -7.57 0.12
CA ALA A 107 14.40 -7.79 0.52
C ALA A 107 13.46 -7.55 -0.66
N VAL A 108 12.32 -8.23 -0.67
CA VAL A 108 11.21 -7.95 -1.60
C VAL A 108 9.97 -7.56 -0.83
N GLY A 109 9.25 -6.57 -1.35
CA GLY A 109 8.09 -6.01 -0.71
C GLY A 109 6.84 -6.14 -1.55
N ASP A 110 5.70 -6.27 -0.88
CA ASP A 110 4.39 -6.12 -1.50
C ASP A 110 3.64 -4.98 -0.77
N VAL A 111 3.02 -4.08 -1.53
CA VAL A 111 2.40 -2.86 -0.99
C VAL A 111 0.90 -2.92 -1.22
N LYS A 112 0.15 -2.89 -0.12
CA LYS A 112 -1.31 -2.98 -0.14
C LYS A 112 -1.97 -1.62 -0.01
N ALA A 113 -2.99 -1.41 -0.83
CA ALA A 113 -3.93 -0.31 -0.72
C ALA A 113 -5.36 -0.87 -0.63
N PHE A 114 -6.21 -0.22 0.16
CA PHE A 114 -7.59 -0.63 0.40
C PHE A 114 -8.52 0.58 0.40
N ARG A 115 -9.77 0.36 0.01
CA ARG A 115 -10.85 1.31 0.28
C ARG A 115 -11.18 1.32 1.77
N LEU A 116 -11.61 2.47 2.31
CA LEU A 116 -12.09 2.53 3.70
C LEU A 116 -13.39 1.75 3.89
N SER A 117 -14.20 1.64 2.84
CA SER A 117 -15.42 0.83 2.83
C SER A 117 -15.18 -0.69 2.81
N ARG A 118 -13.91 -1.16 2.74
CA ARG A 118 -13.59 -2.60 2.76
C ARG A 118 -14.06 -3.21 4.08
N THR A 119 -14.97 -4.16 3.99
CA THR A 119 -15.59 -4.81 5.16
C THR A 119 -14.81 -6.03 5.66
N ALA A 120 -14.29 -6.86 4.75
CA ALA A 120 -13.59 -8.09 5.09
C ALA A 120 -12.06 -7.92 5.01
N LEU A 121 -11.39 -8.10 6.14
CA LEU A 121 -9.93 -8.13 6.27
C LEU A 121 -9.44 -9.58 6.21
N ASN A 122 -9.44 -10.17 5.00
CA ASN A 122 -9.10 -11.58 4.85
C ASN A 122 -7.57 -11.77 4.84
N PRO A 123 -7.01 -12.69 5.64
CA PRO A 123 -5.58 -12.99 5.61
C PRO A 123 -5.04 -13.36 4.22
N LYS A 124 -5.87 -14.04 3.40
CA LYS A 124 -5.49 -14.44 2.03
C LYS A 124 -5.15 -13.26 1.11
N ASP A 125 -5.71 -12.08 1.37
CA ASP A 125 -5.52 -10.90 0.52
C ASP A 125 -4.07 -10.37 0.62
N TYR A 126 -3.36 -10.75 1.70
CA TYR A 126 -1.96 -10.40 1.95
C TYR A 126 -0.96 -11.35 1.29
N LYS A 127 -1.40 -12.54 0.84
CA LYS A 127 -0.56 -13.50 0.10
C LYS A 127 0.80 -13.82 0.75
N ILE A 128 0.86 -13.93 2.08
CA ILE A 128 2.11 -14.12 2.85
C ILE A 128 2.98 -15.25 2.30
N GLU A 129 2.40 -16.43 2.12
CA GLU A 129 3.12 -17.60 1.61
C GLU A 129 3.60 -17.42 0.16
N ALA A 130 2.82 -16.72 -0.68
CA ALA A 130 3.23 -16.45 -2.05
C ALA A 130 4.42 -15.48 -2.08
N LEU A 131 4.36 -14.40 -1.30
CA LEU A 131 5.45 -13.44 -1.18
C LEU A 131 6.73 -14.08 -0.63
N HIS A 132 6.61 -15.00 0.33
CA HIS A 132 7.74 -15.80 0.81
C HIS A 132 8.43 -16.56 -0.33
N LYS A 133 7.66 -17.15 -1.26
CA LYS A 133 8.17 -17.85 -2.45
C LYS A 133 8.75 -16.90 -3.48
N TRP A 134 8.18 -15.69 -3.63
CA TRP A 134 8.66 -14.67 -4.57
C TRP A 134 10.05 -14.12 -4.22
N ARG A 135 10.57 -14.40 -3.02
CA ARG A 135 11.97 -14.12 -2.66
C ARG A 135 12.97 -14.87 -3.54
N GLU A 136 12.70 -16.14 -3.88
CA GLU A 136 13.63 -17.00 -4.62
C GLU A 136 14.00 -16.44 -6.00
N PRO A 137 13.04 -16.15 -6.90
CA PRO A 137 13.39 -15.66 -8.24
C PRO A 137 13.98 -14.24 -8.19
N GLU A 138 13.78 -13.51 -7.09
CA GLU A 138 14.40 -12.21 -6.82
C GLU A 138 15.75 -12.31 -6.11
N LYS A 139 16.19 -13.51 -5.69
CA LYS A 139 17.39 -13.72 -4.87
C LYS A 139 17.40 -12.84 -3.62
N ALA A 140 16.25 -12.75 -2.95
CA ALA A 140 16.06 -11.98 -1.74
C ALA A 140 16.13 -12.86 -0.49
N ASP A 141 16.76 -12.34 0.55
CA ASP A 141 16.86 -12.98 1.87
C ASP A 141 15.59 -12.74 2.68
N TYR A 142 14.95 -11.59 2.49
CA TYR A 142 13.82 -11.12 3.30
C TYR A 142 12.61 -10.76 2.46
N ALA A 143 11.45 -10.73 3.11
CA ALA A 143 10.18 -10.31 2.53
C ALA A 143 9.44 -9.40 3.49
N PHE A 144 8.69 -8.44 2.95
CA PHE A 144 7.88 -7.56 3.77
C PHE A 144 6.58 -7.13 3.09
N ILE A 145 5.59 -6.76 3.89
CA ILE A 145 4.36 -6.14 3.43
C ILE A 145 4.21 -4.76 4.05
N VAL A 146 3.83 -3.80 3.22
CA VAL A 146 3.41 -2.47 3.65
C VAL A 146 1.91 -2.33 3.44
N ALA A 147 1.16 -2.00 4.49
CA ALA A 147 -0.28 -1.73 4.37
C ALA A 147 -0.76 -0.68 5.38
N PRO A 148 -1.96 -0.09 5.22
CA PRO A 148 -2.56 0.73 6.26
C PRO A 148 -2.68 -0.04 7.57
N HIS A 149 -2.25 0.52 8.70
CA HIS A 149 -2.29 -0.18 9.99
C HIS A 149 -3.72 -0.63 10.36
N THR A 150 -4.71 0.18 10.01
CA THR A 150 -6.14 -0.07 10.23
C THR A 150 -6.74 -1.19 9.37
N GLN A 151 -6.00 -1.70 8.38
CA GLN A 151 -6.48 -2.72 7.43
C GLN A 151 -5.90 -4.11 7.72
N PHE A 152 -5.02 -4.22 8.72
CA PHE A 152 -4.61 -5.53 9.23
C PHE A 152 -5.72 -6.17 10.06
N PRO A 153 -5.89 -7.50 9.99
CA PRO A 153 -6.91 -8.20 10.76
C PRO A 153 -6.66 -8.09 12.28
N GLY A 154 -7.71 -8.30 13.07
CA GLY A 154 -7.63 -8.25 14.53
C GLY A 154 -6.69 -9.31 15.13
N ASP A 155 -6.46 -9.20 16.45
CA ASP A 155 -5.46 -9.94 17.23
C ASP A 155 -5.39 -11.46 16.94
N LYS A 156 -6.56 -12.10 16.77
CA LYS A 156 -6.65 -13.52 16.42
C LYS A 156 -6.76 -13.69 14.91
N SER A 157 -5.61 -13.71 14.23
CA SER A 157 -5.54 -13.96 12.80
C SER A 157 -4.38 -14.88 12.43
N ARG A 158 -4.65 -15.80 11.50
CA ARG A 158 -3.62 -16.67 10.91
C ARG A 158 -2.53 -15.87 10.18
N LEU A 159 -2.85 -14.65 9.72
CA LEU A 159 -1.90 -13.74 9.09
C LEU A 159 -0.60 -13.57 9.91
N TYR A 160 -0.73 -13.33 11.22
CA TYR A 160 0.42 -13.12 12.09
C TYR A 160 1.25 -14.40 12.26
N GLN A 161 0.60 -15.56 12.35
CA GLN A 161 1.29 -16.85 12.42
C GLN A 161 2.07 -17.14 11.14
N GLU A 162 1.49 -16.85 9.98
CA GLU A 162 2.16 -16.99 8.69
C GLU A 162 3.33 -16.01 8.56
N ALA A 163 3.15 -14.75 8.96
CA ALA A 163 4.20 -13.73 8.94
C ALA A 163 5.41 -14.15 9.78
N ILE A 164 5.18 -14.67 11.00
CA ILE A 164 6.24 -15.21 11.87
C ILE A 164 6.90 -16.42 11.21
N THR A 165 6.09 -17.42 10.84
CA THR A 165 6.58 -18.72 10.29
C THR A 165 7.43 -18.54 9.04
N TYR A 166 7.01 -17.67 8.13
CA TYR A 166 7.67 -17.44 6.86
C TYR A 166 8.71 -16.31 6.89
N ASN A 167 8.91 -15.67 8.05
CA ASN A 167 9.70 -14.45 8.23
C ASN A 167 9.37 -13.38 7.19
N VAL A 168 8.08 -13.05 7.09
CA VAL A 168 7.57 -11.94 6.29
C VAL A 168 7.21 -10.80 7.24
N THR A 169 7.93 -9.69 7.17
CA THR A 169 7.73 -8.56 8.07
C THR A 169 6.50 -7.75 7.65
N LEU A 170 5.58 -7.48 8.57
CA LEU A 170 4.44 -6.60 8.33
C LEU A 170 4.74 -5.22 8.92
N ILE A 171 4.66 -4.18 8.11
CA ILE A 171 4.78 -2.79 8.52
C ILE A 171 3.66 -1.95 7.92
N SER A 172 3.55 -0.72 8.40
CA SER A 172 2.58 0.24 7.91
C SER A 172 3.24 1.52 7.40
N PHE A 173 2.48 2.31 6.65
CA PHE A 173 2.93 3.62 6.18
C PHE A 173 3.39 4.54 7.32
N ALA A 174 2.77 4.46 8.51
CA ALA A 174 3.20 5.20 9.70
C ALA A 174 4.60 4.78 10.20
N HIS A 175 4.95 3.49 10.12
CA HIS A 175 6.30 3.03 10.46
C HIS A 175 7.32 3.58 9.46
N ILE A 176 6.99 3.56 8.17
CA ILE A 176 7.85 4.13 7.10
C ILE A 176 8.05 5.62 7.33
N GLU A 177 7.00 6.37 7.68
CA GLU A 177 7.08 7.81 7.92
C GLU A 177 8.03 8.15 9.09
N LEU A 178 7.96 7.41 10.20
CA LEU A 178 8.88 7.56 11.33
C LEU A 178 10.33 7.28 10.90
N MET A 179 10.58 6.14 10.26
CA MET A 179 11.91 5.77 9.78
C MET A 179 12.47 6.79 8.78
N LEU A 180 11.62 7.30 7.88
CA LEU A 180 12.00 8.30 6.89
C LEU A 180 12.43 9.58 7.57
N LYS A 181 11.61 10.11 8.50
CA LYS A 181 11.97 11.30 9.26
C LYS A 181 13.31 11.11 9.96
N THR A 182 13.49 10.00 10.67
CA THR A 182 14.71 9.76 11.44
C THR A 182 15.94 9.66 10.53
N ALA A 183 15.86 8.96 9.40
CA ALA A 183 16.96 8.87 8.45
C ALA A 183 17.36 10.26 7.90
N LEU A 184 16.37 11.08 7.53
CA LEU A 184 16.59 12.43 7.02
C LEU A 184 17.23 13.35 8.07
N GLU A 185 16.78 13.29 9.32
CA GLU A 185 17.32 14.12 10.42
C GLU A 185 18.76 13.74 10.77
N ARG A 186 19.10 12.45 10.68
CA ARG A 186 20.46 11.98 10.97
C ARG A 186 21.41 12.08 9.79
N GLY A 187 20.89 12.15 8.57
CA GLY A 187 21.69 12.13 7.34
C GLY A 187 22.42 10.81 7.10
N ILE A 188 21.96 9.70 7.70
CA ILE A 188 22.54 8.36 7.55
C ILE A 188 21.44 7.32 7.30
N SER A 189 21.81 6.22 6.65
CA SER A 189 20.95 5.04 6.56
C SER A 189 20.77 4.37 7.93
N LEU A 190 19.56 3.89 8.19
CA LEU A 190 19.24 3.16 9.41
C LEU A 190 19.69 1.69 9.31
N ASP A 191 20.09 1.08 10.43
CA ASP A 191 20.28 -0.37 10.48
C ASP A 191 18.91 -1.05 10.59
N MET A 192 18.34 -1.41 9.45
CA MET A 192 17.00 -2.02 9.39
C MET A 192 17.02 -3.53 9.54
N TYR A 193 18.20 -4.17 9.67
CA TYR A 193 18.31 -5.62 9.76
C TYR A 193 17.40 -6.24 10.84
N PRO A 194 17.30 -5.69 12.07
CA PRO A 194 16.42 -6.25 13.10
C PRO A 194 14.95 -6.33 12.66
N LEU A 195 14.49 -5.37 11.86
CA LEU A 195 13.11 -5.33 11.37
C LEU A 195 12.82 -6.44 10.35
N TRP A 196 13.78 -6.75 9.48
CA TRP A 196 13.61 -7.76 8.43
C TRP A 196 13.75 -9.19 8.95
N ASN A 197 14.40 -9.36 10.10
CA ASN A 197 14.60 -10.65 10.74
C ASN A 197 13.59 -10.93 11.89
N ILE A 198 12.53 -10.11 12.00
CA ILE A 198 11.64 -10.09 13.17
C ILE A 198 10.88 -11.40 13.40
N GLY A 199 10.57 -12.15 12.33
CA GLY A 199 9.88 -13.44 12.43
C GLY A 199 10.71 -14.49 13.17
N LYS A 200 12.04 -14.31 13.26
CA LYS A 200 12.91 -15.17 14.08
C LYS A 200 12.96 -14.75 15.56
N THR A 201 12.55 -13.53 15.87
CA THR A 201 12.57 -12.95 17.22
C THR A 201 11.24 -13.14 17.93
N ILE A 202 10.13 -13.06 17.19
CA ILE A 202 8.79 -13.22 17.75
C ILE A 202 8.51 -14.71 17.99
N PRO A 203 8.09 -15.12 19.20
CA PRO A 203 7.74 -16.51 19.47
C PRO A 203 6.61 -17.02 18.57
N SER A 204 6.75 -18.24 18.05
CA SER A 204 5.67 -18.93 17.33
C SER A 204 4.40 -19.00 18.19
N GLY A 205 3.23 -18.79 17.58
CA GLY A 205 1.96 -18.73 18.32
C GLY A 205 1.59 -17.36 18.87
N SER A 206 2.46 -16.34 18.75
CA SER A 206 2.19 -14.98 19.24
C SER A 206 0.97 -14.34 18.60
N SER A 207 0.19 -13.58 19.38
CA SER A 207 -0.99 -12.88 18.88
C SER A 207 -0.64 -11.66 18.02
N GLY A 208 -1.62 -11.07 17.34
CA GLY A 208 -1.43 -9.84 16.57
C GLY A 208 -0.95 -8.67 17.43
N ASN A 209 -1.46 -8.52 18.65
CA ASN A 209 -1.02 -7.49 19.58
C ASN A 209 0.45 -7.67 19.97
N SER A 210 0.87 -8.91 20.27
CA SER A 210 2.29 -9.22 20.55
C SER A 210 3.16 -8.96 19.32
N TYR A 211 2.68 -9.30 18.12
CA TYR A 211 3.38 -9.02 16.87
C TYR A 211 3.59 -7.51 16.68
N TRP A 212 2.54 -6.70 16.78
CA TRP A 212 2.63 -5.25 16.61
C TRP A 212 3.46 -4.58 17.70
N SER A 213 3.37 -5.04 18.95
CA SER A 213 4.21 -4.55 20.04
C SER A 213 5.71 -4.75 19.73
N MET A 214 6.07 -5.91 19.17
CA MET A 214 7.44 -6.18 18.76
C MET A 214 7.87 -5.30 17.57
N ILE A 215 7.03 -5.17 16.53
CA ILE A 215 7.31 -4.29 15.39
C ILE A 215 7.53 -2.85 15.85
N ASP A 216 6.64 -2.33 16.68
CA ASP A 216 6.70 -0.97 17.21
C ASP A 216 8.01 -0.76 18.00
N THR A 217 8.32 -1.70 18.89
CA THR A 217 9.55 -1.68 19.69
C THR A 217 10.79 -1.66 18.79
N THR A 218 10.89 -2.61 17.86
CA THR A 218 12.03 -2.70 16.94
C THR A 218 12.18 -1.45 16.08
N VAL A 219 11.08 -0.89 15.55
CA VAL A 219 11.13 0.37 14.78
C VAL A 219 11.63 1.51 15.66
N THR A 220 11.16 1.62 16.91
CA THR A 220 11.63 2.67 17.81
C THR A 220 13.11 2.52 18.20
N GLU A 221 13.59 1.30 18.37
CA GLU A 221 15.02 1.02 18.62
C GLU A 221 15.89 1.43 17.42
N ILE A 222 15.50 1.01 16.20
CA ILE A 222 16.16 1.42 14.95
C ILE A 222 16.20 2.96 14.84
N CYS A 223 15.08 3.59 15.21
CA CYS A 223 14.94 5.04 15.16
C CYS A 223 15.52 5.77 16.38
N ASN A 224 16.18 5.06 17.33
CA ASN A 224 16.58 5.57 18.66
C ASN A 224 15.54 6.55 19.24
N SER A 225 14.28 6.16 19.17
CA SER A 225 13.13 6.97 19.52
C SER A 225 12.34 6.31 20.65
N THR A 226 11.32 7.01 21.15
CA THR A 226 10.46 6.50 22.22
C THR A 226 9.23 5.78 21.65
N PRO A 227 8.55 4.92 22.43
CA PRO A 227 7.24 4.39 22.08
C PRO A 227 6.21 5.47 21.71
N ASP A 228 6.24 6.62 22.38
CA ASP A 228 5.37 7.76 22.07
C ASP A 228 5.55 8.28 20.64
N SER A 229 6.75 8.11 20.07
CA SER A 229 7.03 8.54 18.69
C SER A 229 6.19 7.74 17.70
N ILE A 230 6.17 6.40 17.79
CA ILE A 230 5.38 5.60 16.84
C ILE A 230 3.86 5.77 17.06
N ILE A 231 3.43 5.95 18.32
CA ILE A 231 2.03 6.28 18.65
C ILE A 231 1.62 7.58 17.96
N LEU A 232 2.45 8.63 18.04
CA LEU A 232 2.20 9.91 17.37
C LEU A 232 2.00 9.75 15.86
N TYR A 233 2.83 8.95 15.18
CA TYR A 233 2.72 8.72 13.74
C TYR A 233 1.47 7.92 13.37
N LYS A 234 1.14 6.88 14.15
CA LYS A 234 -0.11 6.12 13.96
C LYS A 234 -1.34 7.00 14.17
N ASP A 235 -1.32 7.88 15.16
CA ASP A 235 -2.41 8.83 15.43
C ASP A 235 -2.54 9.90 14.35
N LYS A 236 -1.41 10.40 13.83
CA LYS A 236 -1.37 11.35 12.71
C LYS A 236 -2.01 10.72 11.47
N TYR A 237 -1.60 9.51 11.12
CA TYR A 237 -2.17 8.72 10.03
C TYR A 237 -3.68 8.49 10.22
N LEU A 238 -4.11 8.10 11.43
CA LEU A 238 -5.52 7.87 11.74
C LEU A 238 -6.36 9.15 11.63
N LYS A 239 -5.85 10.30 12.08
CA LYS A 239 -6.51 11.60 11.92
C LYS A 239 -6.70 11.93 10.45
N LYS A 240 -5.68 11.70 9.61
CA LYS A 240 -5.77 11.93 8.18
C LYS A 240 -6.79 11.00 7.52
N ILE A 241 -6.80 9.72 7.88
CA ILE A 241 -7.83 8.77 7.42
C ILE A 241 -9.24 9.23 7.75
N ARG A 242 -9.49 9.73 8.98
CA ARG A 242 -10.83 10.21 9.37
C ARG A 242 -11.28 11.39 8.50
N HIS A 243 -10.37 12.29 8.15
CA HIS A 243 -10.68 13.38 7.24
C HIS A 243 -11.05 12.84 5.84
N LEU A 244 -10.26 11.92 5.30
CA LEU A 244 -10.55 11.28 4.01
C LEU A 244 -11.84 10.47 4.01
N ALA A 245 -12.22 9.90 5.16
CA ALA A 245 -13.49 9.20 5.31
C ALA A 245 -14.67 10.17 5.14
N ASN A 246 -14.60 11.38 5.71
CA ASN A 246 -15.64 12.39 5.54
C ASN A 246 -15.78 12.82 4.07
N ASP A 247 -14.67 13.01 3.36
CA ASP A 247 -14.68 13.35 1.94
C ASP A 247 -15.33 12.24 1.09
N GLN A 248 -15.03 10.98 1.43
CA GLN A 248 -15.59 9.81 0.75
C GLN A 248 -17.08 9.57 1.08
N ILE A 249 -17.51 9.85 2.31
CA ILE A 249 -18.94 9.85 2.68
C ILE A 249 -19.69 10.89 1.86
N LYS A 250 -19.16 12.12 1.79
CA LYS A 250 -19.76 13.20 0.99
C LYS A 250 -19.89 12.81 -0.48
N PHE A 251 -18.85 12.23 -1.07
CA PHE A 251 -18.92 11.69 -2.43
C PHE A 251 -20.03 10.64 -2.59
N GLY A 252 -20.19 9.73 -1.62
CA GLY A 252 -21.26 8.74 -1.61
C GLY A 252 -22.66 9.38 -1.54
N GLU A 253 -22.84 10.39 -0.70
CA GLU A 253 -24.10 11.13 -0.56
C GLU A 253 -24.47 11.88 -1.85
N GLU A 254 -23.50 12.55 -2.47
CA GLU A 254 -23.66 13.18 -3.79
C GLU A 254 -24.04 12.14 -4.85
N ARG A 255 -23.40 10.97 -4.82
CA ARG A 255 -23.71 9.89 -5.76
C ARG A 255 -25.13 9.33 -5.58
N ILE A 256 -25.62 9.26 -4.35
CA ILE A 256 -27.02 8.88 -4.05
C ILE A 256 -27.98 9.93 -4.62
N ALA A 257 -27.68 11.23 -4.44
CA ALA A 257 -28.50 12.31 -4.98
C ALA A 257 -28.55 12.27 -6.52
N ASP A 258 -27.40 12.07 -7.18
CA ASP A 258 -27.31 11.90 -8.63
C ASP A 258 -28.22 10.78 -9.11
N ILE A 259 -28.12 9.59 -8.51
CA ILE A 259 -28.91 8.41 -8.91
C ILE A 259 -30.40 8.68 -8.75
N ARG A 260 -30.82 9.33 -7.65
CA ARG A 260 -32.24 9.67 -7.41
C ARG A 260 -32.80 10.67 -8.42
N SER A 261 -31.95 11.48 -9.05
CA SER A 261 -32.35 12.47 -10.05
C SER A 261 -32.43 11.93 -11.48
N MET A 262 -31.96 10.69 -11.74
CA MET A 262 -31.92 10.11 -13.08
C MET A 262 -33.32 9.76 -13.59
N ASP A 263 -33.53 9.97 -14.88
CA ASP A 263 -34.70 9.40 -15.56
C ASP A 263 -34.62 7.87 -15.62
N ARG A 264 -35.77 7.24 -15.86
CA ARG A 264 -35.92 5.78 -15.84
C ARG A 264 -34.99 5.09 -16.86
N GLU A 265 -34.83 5.65 -18.06
CA GLU A 265 -34.04 5.03 -19.12
C GLU A 265 -32.55 5.01 -18.75
N LYS A 266 -32.00 6.15 -18.33
CA LYS A 266 -30.62 6.23 -17.85
C LYS A 266 -30.36 5.31 -16.66
N LEU A 267 -31.34 5.18 -15.75
CA LEU A 267 -31.21 4.28 -14.61
C LEU A 267 -31.12 2.82 -15.05
N ILE A 268 -31.97 2.40 -16.00
CA ILE A 268 -31.94 1.03 -16.57
C ILE A 268 -30.59 0.75 -17.21
N ASP A 269 -30.09 1.65 -18.07
CA ASP A 269 -28.82 1.47 -18.77
C ASP A 269 -27.66 1.37 -17.78
N LYS A 270 -27.66 2.22 -16.75
CA LYS A 270 -26.63 2.22 -15.71
C LYS A 270 -26.64 0.94 -14.88
N VAL A 271 -27.82 0.39 -14.57
CA VAL A 271 -27.94 -0.90 -13.86
C VAL A 271 -27.43 -2.05 -14.74
N ILE A 272 -27.79 -2.08 -16.03
CA ILE A 272 -27.30 -3.11 -16.98
C ILE A 272 -25.76 -3.08 -17.05
N ALA A 273 -25.18 -1.88 -17.11
CA ALA A 273 -23.74 -1.69 -17.12
C ALA A 273 -23.07 -2.13 -15.81
N ALA A 274 -23.61 -1.70 -14.66
CA ALA A 274 -23.08 -2.04 -13.33
C ALA A 274 -23.10 -3.54 -13.03
N GLU A 275 -24.15 -4.24 -13.47
CA GLU A 275 -24.27 -5.71 -13.35
C GLU A 275 -23.37 -6.48 -14.34
N GLY A 276 -22.71 -5.78 -15.28
CA GLY A 276 -21.83 -6.36 -16.28
C GLY A 276 -22.51 -7.38 -17.20
N ILE A 277 -23.84 -7.27 -17.38
CA ILE A 277 -24.67 -8.30 -18.02
C ILE A 277 -24.22 -8.58 -19.45
N ASN A 278 -23.94 -7.52 -20.22
CA ASN A 278 -23.53 -7.65 -21.61
C ASN A 278 -22.18 -8.38 -21.74
N GLY A 279 -21.22 -8.10 -20.85
CA GLY A 279 -19.92 -8.78 -20.80
C GLY A 279 -20.07 -10.27 -20.47
N LYS A 280 -20.92 -10.61 -19.48
CA LYS A 280 -21.24 -12.00 -19.12
C LYS A 280 -21.82 -12.77 -20.31
N ILE A 281 -22.80 -12.20 -21.02
CA ILE A 281 -23.40 -12.80 -22.22
C ILE A 281 -22.34 -13.03 -23.30
N GLN A 282 -21.47 -12.05 -23.54
CA GLN A 282 -20.42 -12.17 -24.56
C GLN A 282 -19.43 -13.28 -24.25
N ILE A 283 -19.02 -13.44 -22.98
CA ILE A 283 -18.13 -14.53 -22.56
C ILE A 283 -18.82 -15.88 -22.77
N LEU A 284 -20.08 -16.03 -22.34
CA LEU A 284 -20.82 -17.29 -22.50
C LEU A 284 -21.00 -17.69 -23.97
N ARG A 285 -21.23 -16.71 -24.85
CA ARG A 285 -21.33 -16.96 -26.30
C ARG A 285 -20.04 -17.54 -26.90
N LYS A 286 -18.86 -17.24 -26.34
CA LYS A 286 -17.58 -17.82 -26.82
C LYS A 286 -17.47 -19.33 -26.60
N TYR A 287 -18.25 -19.90 -25.68
CA TYR A 287 -18.26 -21.35 -25.41
C TYR A 287 -19.31 -22.11 -26.23
N LEU A 288 -20.15 -21.39 -26.99
CA LEU A 288 -21.18 -21.97 -27.86
C LEU A 288 -20.75 -21.97 -29.34
N ALA A 289 -19.62 -21.33 -29.65
CA ALA A 289 -18.97 -21.32 -30.97
C ALA A 289 -17.87 -22.39 -31.01
#